data_AF-A0A7S4PRT2-F1
#
_entry.id   AF-A0A7S4PRT2-F1
#
_cell.length_a   1.000
_cell.length_b   1.000
_cell.length_c   1.000
_cell.angle_alpha   90.00
_cell.angle_beta   90.00
_cell.angle_gamma   90.00
#
_symmetry.space_group_name_H-M   'P 1'
#
loop_
_entity.id
_entity.type
_entity.pdbx_description
1 polymer ?
#
loop_
_entity_poly.entity_id
_entity_poly.type
_entity_poly.pdbx_seq_one_letter_code
_entity_poly.pdbx_strand_id
1 'polypeptide(L)'
;RRRTVARHSRATTKVADSRVVLAASLIEQNLPNDARVPVITDHAYIGSVGFLPVSTPARIQAAPAEEACNVGGVPDHIKTLNAFAGMIGLAPGGAVSALTSTPRPLDAGLVEEDYEGLEYSDYLHNPRFMTGQVFVPSVLTGLAAGTVYNPSLVVLVRELLKAPMLLLPVPRDWERRTYAEFSAWLLRERNVISVGIFRSSQAADAGPYGRIDLLAPTLFYTYTAPPGKKTLMVQSDRVLCVPPTPPTPQ
;
A
#
# COMPACT_ATOMS: atom_id res chain seq x y z
N ARG A 1 -58.81 -3.91 -21.38
CA ARG A 1 -58.06 -4.89 -20.54
C ARG A 1 -56.80 -4.21 -20.00
N ARG A 2 -56.82 -3.72 -18.76
CA ARG A 2 -55.63 -3.14 -18.09
C ARG A 2 -54.93 -4.27 -17.32
N ARG A 3 -53.66 -4.54 -17.65
CA ARG A 3 -52.81 -5.49 -16.91
C ARG A 3 -52.20 -4.77 -15.71
N THR A 4 -52.66 -5.14 -14.52
CA THR A 4 -52.03 -4.81 -13.24
C THR A 4 -50.78 -5.67 -13.09
N VAL A 5 -49.60 -5.03 -13.09
CA VAL A 5 -48.31 -5.69 -12.85
C VAL A 5 -48.10 -5.77 -11.33
N ALA A 6 -48.09 -6.98 -10.80
CA ALA A 6 -47.86 -7.24 -9.37
C ALA A 6 -46.41 -6.96 -9.00
N ARG A 7 -46.18 -5.92 -8.19
CA ARG A 7 -44.90 -5.56 -7.59
C ARG A 7 -44.52 -6.63 -6.57
N HIS A 8 -43.56 -7.49 -6.90
CA HIS A 8 -42.96 -8.42 -5.95
C HIS A 8 -42.06 -7.61 -5.00
N SER A 9 -42.43 -7.52 -3.71
CA SER A 9 -41.53 -7.00 -2.68
C SER A 9 -40.40 -8.00 -2.48
N ARG A 10 -39.21 -7.67 -2.99
CA ARG A 10 -37.99 -8.46 -2.76
C ARG A 10 -37.75 -8.49 -1.25
N ALA A 11 -37.85 -9.67 -0.65
CA ALA A 11 -37.43 -9.88 0.73
C ALA A 11 -35.94 -9.55 0.82
N THR A 12 -35.59 -8.44 1.46
CA THR A 12 -34.20 -8.10 1.75
C THR A 12 -33.72 -9.05 2.82
N THR A 13 -33.02 -10.11 2.42
CA THR A 13 -32.22 -10.92 3.34
C THR A 13 -31.19 -9.98 3.97
N LYS A 14 -31.41 -9.64 5.25
CA LYS A 14 -30.45 -8.86 6.03
C LYS A 14 -29.24 -9.77 6.24
N VAL A 15 -28.19 -9.56 5.44
CA VAL A 15 -26.91 -10.22 5.63
C VAL A 15 -26.22 -9.47 6.77
N ALA A 16 -26.06 -10.14 7.91
CA ALA A 16 -25.26 -9.59 9.00
C ALA A 16 -23.80 -9.53 8.54
N ASP A 17 -23.22 -8.35 8.63
CA ASP A 17 -21.82 -8.12 8.26
C ASP A 17 -20.90 -8.83 9.27
N SER A 18 -20.05 -9.74 8.79
CA SER A 18 -19.12 -10.50 9.63
C SER A 18 -18.14 -9.60 10.39
N ARG A 19 -17.87 -8.38 9.88
CA ARG A 19 -17.03 -7.37 10.54
C ARG A 19 -17.68 -6.81 11.79
N VAL A 20 -19.00 -6.64 11.77
CA VAL A 20 -19.79 -6.14 12.90
C VAL A 20 -19.89 -7.20 13.99
N VAL A 21 -20.10 -8.46 13.60
CA VAL A 21 -20.09 -9.59 14.54
C VAL A 21 -18.74 -9.72 15.21
N LEU A 22 -17.64 -9.59 14.45
CA LEU A 22 -16.28 -9.64 15.00
C LEU A 22 -15.96 -8.44 15.90
N ALA A 23 -16.29 -7.22 15.48
CA ALA A 23 -16.04 -6.02 16.26
C ALA A 23 -16.85 -6.00 17.56
N ALA A 24 -18.13 -6.38 17.51
CA ALA A 24 -18.95 -6.54 18.71
C ALA A 24 -18.35 -7.60 19.64
N SER A 25 -17.92 -8.75 19.10
CA SER A 25 -17.28 -9.81 19.89
C SER A 25 -16.00 -9.35 20.57
N LEU A 26 -15.15 -8.57 19.87
CA LEU A 26 -13.92 -8.04 20.44
C LEU A 26 -14.19 -6.99 21.52
N ILE A 27 -15.19 -6.13 21.32
CA ILE A 27 -15.58 -5.13 22.32
C ILE A 27 -16.14 -5.84 23.56
N GLU A 28 -17.02 -6.81 23.39
CA GLU A 28 -17.60 -7.61 24.49
C GLU A 28 -16.53 -8.37 25.28
N GLN A 29 -15.54 -8.96 24.60
CA GLN A 29 -14.45 -9.69 25.25
C GLN A 29 -13.50 -8.80 26.07
N ASN A 30 -13.46 -7.50 25.78
CA ASN A 30 -12.60 -6.54 26.47
C ASN A 30 -13.37 -5.64 27.44
N LEU A 31 -14.69 -5.81 27.57
CA LEU A 31 -15.47 -5.12 28.59
C LEU A 31 -15.33 -5.85 29.94
N PRO A 32 -15.31 -5.11 31.07
CA PRO A 32 -15.39 -5.70 32.39
C PRO A 32 -16.60 -6.64 32.51
N ASN A 33 -16.45 -7.76 33.20
CA ASN A 33 -17.51 -8.79 33.32
C ASN A 33 -18.82 -8.27 33.96
N ASP A 34 -18.77 -7.12 34.63
CA ASP A 34 -19.89 -6.42 35.27
C ASP A 34 -20.50 -5.31 34.39
N ALA A 35 -19.88 -4.97 33.26
CA ALA A 35 -20.36 -3.93 32.36
C ALA A 35 -21.57 -4.39 31.52
N ARG A 36 -22.76 -3.88 31.85
CA ARG A 36 -24.00 -4.10 31.08
C ARG A 36 -24.26 -2.97 30.09
N VAL A 37 -23.33 -2.73 29.16
CA VAL A 37 -23.50 -1.70 28.12
C VAL A 37 -23.85 -2.38 26.79
N PRO A 38 -25.02 -2.11 26.20
CA PRO A 38 -25.35 -2.68 24.90
C PRO A 38 -24.43 -2.08 23.82
N VAL A 39 -23.75 -2.95 23.06
CA VAL A 39 -22.96 -2.55 21.90
C VAL A 39 -23.91 -2.37 20.72
N ILE A 40 -24.27 -1.12 20.42
CA ILE A 40 -25.14 -0.78 19.29
C ILE A 40 -24.25 -0.37 18.12
N THR A 41 -24.30 -1.15 17.03
CA THR A 41 -23.64 -0.81 15.77
C THR A 41 -24.69 -0.35 14.77
N ASP A 42 -24.64 0.93 14.39
CA ASP A 42 -25.52 1.50 13.36
C ASP A 42 -25.07 1.03 11.96
N HIS A 43 -26.05 0.65 11.13
CA HIS A 43 -25.86 0.13 9.78
C HIS A 43 -26.26 1.15 8.68
N ALA A 44 -26.52 2.41 9.03
CA ALA A 44 -27.22 3.32 8.13
C ALA A 44 -26.39 3.96 7.01
N TYR A 45 -25.11 4.35 7.19
CA TYR A 45 -24.36 5.07 6.15
C TYR A 45 -22.85 4.84 6.12
N ILE A 46 -22.35 4.78 4.88
CA ILE A 46 -20.95 4.75 4.48
C ILE A 46 -20.43 6.20 4.42
N GLY A 47 -19.54 6.60 5.33
CA GLY A 47 -18.78 7.86 5.21
C GLY A 47 -19.08 9.02 6.18
N SER A 48 -19.73 8.82 7.33
CA SER A 48 -19.96 9.90 8.29
C SER A 48 -18.79 10.10 9.28
N VAL A 49 -17.71 10.76 8.84
CA VAL A 49 -16.88 11.61 9.71
C VAL A 49 -16.18 12.71 8.89
N GLY A 50 -16.88 13.83 8.64
CA GLY A 50 -16.29 15.06 8.09
C GLY A 50 -17.33 16.11 7.70
N PHE A 51 -17.27 17.31 8.29
CA PHE A 51 -18.11 18.48 7.95
C PHE A 51 -17.55 19.23 6.73
N LEU A 52 -18.41 19.55 5.76
CA LEU A 52 -18.12 20.51 4.67
C LEU A 52 -19.12 21.69 4.73
N PRO A 53 -18.68 22.96 4.60
CA PRO A 53 -19.56 24.11 4.67
C PRO A 53 -20.47 24.25 3.44
N VAL A 54 -21.71 24.67 3.70
CA VAL A 54 -22.89 24.69 2.80
C VAL A 54 -22.78 25.67 1.62
N SER A 55 -21.71 26.46 1.52
CA SER A 55 -21.73 27.70 0.72
C SER A 55 -21.31 27.61 -0.75
N THR A 56 -21.00 26.43 -1.31
CA THR A 56 -20.45 26.40 -2.69
C THR A 56 -20.99 25.23 -3.54
N PRO A 57 -22.08 25.41 -4.30
CA PRO A 57 -22.48 24.45 -5.32
C PRO A 57 -21.76 24.73 -6.65
N ALA A 58 -20.91 23.81 -7.10
CA ALA A 58 -20.36 23.82 -8.46
C ALA A 58 -21.31 23.08 -9.43
N ARG A 59 -21.50 23.65 -10.62
CA ARG A 59 -22.45 23.21 -11.64
C ARG A 59 -21.83 22.16 -12.57
N ILE A 60 -22.51 21.02 -12.74
CA ILE A 60 -22.05 19.89 -13.56
C ILE A 60 -22.64 19.99 -14.98
N GLN A 61 -21.81 19.79 -16.01
CA GLN A 61 -22.26 19.45 -17.37
C GLN A 61 -22.29 17.92 -17.52
N ALA A 62 -23.32 17.42 -18.19
CA ALA A 62 -23.56 15.98 -18.33
C ALA A 62 -22.54 15.31 -19.25
N ALA A 63 -21.99 14.18 -18.79
CA ALA A 63 -21.15 13.27 -19.57
C ALA A 63 -22.01 12.28 -20.39
N PRO A 64 -21.47 11.67 -21.46
CA PRO A 64 -22.19 10.75 -22.33
C PRO A 64 -22.44 9.39 -21.66
N ALA A 65 -23.40 8.65 -22.20
CA ALA A 65 -24.01 7.45 -21.60
C ALA A 65 -23.02 6.32 -21.27
N GLU A 66 -23.18 5.79 -20.06
CA GLU A 66 -22.47 4.68 -19.42
C GLU A 66 -22.71 3.32 -20.10
N GLU A 67 -21.66 2.50 -20.19
CA GLU A 67 -21.75 1.07 -19.89
C GLU A 67 -21.20 0.87 -18.47
N ALA A 68 -22.07 0.39 -17.58
CA ALA A 68 -21.90 0.45 -16.15
C ALA A 68 -20.94 -0.63 -15.60
N CYS A 69 -20.05 -0.21 -14.71
CA CYS A 69 -19.71 -1.01 -13.54
C CYS A 69 -19.81 -0.11 -12.31
N ASN A 70 -20.89 -0.28 -11.54
CA ASN A 70 -21.08 0.36 -10.24
C ASN A 70 -20.09 -0.28 -9.26
N VAL A 71 -19.19 0.51 -8.68
CA VAL A 71 -18.39 0.08 -7.53
C VAL A 71 -18.32 1.26 -6.56
N GLY A 72 -18.98 1.09 -5.40
CA GLY A 72 -19.09 2.10 -4.35
C GLY A 72 -17.93 2.00 -3.35
N GLY A 73 -17.49 3.14 -2.82
CA GLY A 73 -16.38 3.24 -1.87
C GLY A 73 -16.74 3.08 -0.39
N VAL A 74 -15.72 2.85 0.47
CA VAL A 74 -15.69 3.16 1.92
C VAL A 74 -14.23 3.25 2.43
N PRO A 75 -13.91 4.09 3.44
CA PRO A 75 -12.56 4.32 3.97
C PRO A 75 -12.27 3.55 5.28
N ASP A 76 -11.25 2.68 5.33
CA ASP A 76 -10.86 2.01 6.61
C ASP A 76 -9.37 1.67 6.76
N HIS A 77 -8.48 2.18 5.90
CA HIS A 77 -7.06 1.76 5.89
C HIS A 77 -6.25 2.22 7.13
N ILE A 78 -6.64 3.34 7.78
CA ILE A 78 -5.91 3.88 8.93
C ILE A 78 -6.06 2.99 10.18
N LYS A 79 -7.21 2.33 10.37
CA LYS A 79 -7.47 1.50 11.56
C LYS A 79 -6.75 0.15 11.51
N THR A 80 -6.69 -0.49 10.35
CA THR A 80 -5.95 -1.76 10.16
C THR A 80 -4.45 -1.53 10.33
N LEU A 81 -3.94 -0.39 9.86
CA LEU A 81 -2.54 0.01 10.02
C LEU A 81 -2.21 0.29 11.49
N ASN A 82 -3.12 0.93 12.24
CA ASN A 82 -2.98 1.16 13.69
C ASN A 82 -3.07 -0.14 14.52
N ALA A 83 -3.98 -1.06 14.18
CA ALA A 83 -4.10 -2.36 14.84
C ALA A 83 -2.86 -3.23 14.60
N PHE A 84 -2.35 -3.22 13.37
CA PHE A 84 -1.09 -3.88 13.04
C PHE A 84 0.08 -3.24 13.79
N ALA A 85 0.18 -1.90 13.82
CA ALA A 85 1.19 -1.18 14.60
C ALA A 85 1.18 -1.59 16.08
N GLY A 86 -0.01 -1.73 16.68
CA GLY A 86 -0.18 -2.27 18.03
C GLY A 86 0.32 -3.71 18.17
N MET A 87 0.01 -4.59 17.22
CA MET A 87 0.45 -5.99 17.21
C MET A 87 1.97 -6.13 17.08
N ILE A 88 2.62 -5.28 16.29
CA ILE A 88 4.08 -5.26 16.15
C ILE A 88 4.76 -4.36 17.20
N GLY A 89 4.04 -3.91 18.24
CA GLY A 89 4.60 -3.10 19.33
C GLY A 89 5.33 -1.85 18.84
N LEU A 90 4.84 -1.22 17.77
CA LEU A 90 5.15 0.16 17.43
C LEU A 90 4.21 1.04 18.27
N ALA A 91 4.77 1.90 19.12
CA ALA A 91 3.97 2.76 19.98
C ALA A 91 3.04 3.65 19.13
N PRO A 92 1.79 3.92 19.57
CA PRO A 92 0.81 4.72 18.83
C PRO A 92 1.17 6.22 18.64
N GLY A 93 2.43 6.59 18.85
CA GLY A 93 2.97 7.94 18.63
C GLY A 93 4.15 8.01 17.64
N GLY A 94 4.55 6.88 17.03
CA GLY A 94 5.55 6.89 15.97
C GLY A 94 4.89 7.30 14.66
N ALA A 95 5.02 8.56 14.27
CA ALA A 95 4.54 9.05 12.98
C ALA A 95 5.08 8.16 11.85
N VAL A 96 4.21 7.34 11.26
CA VAL A 96 4.41 6.87 9.90
C VAL A 96 4.28 8.12 9.05
N SER A 97 5.39 8.85 8.94
CA SER A 97 5.49 10.01 8.06
C SER A 97 5.20 9.44 6.68
N ALA A 98 3.99 9.70 6.18
CA ALA A 98 3.65 9.49 4.80
C ALA A 98 4.85 10.05 4.01
N LEU A 99 5.51 9.18 3.25
CA LEU A 99 6.54 9.56 2.29
C LEU A 99 5.83 10.37 1.19
N THR A 100 5.46 11.61 1.51
CA THR A 100 5.04 12.62 0.57
C THR A 100 6.27 13.11 -0.17
N SER A 101 6.83 12.25 -1.03
CA SER A 101 7.42 12.77 -2.26
C SER A 101 6.26 13.43 -2.99
N THR A 102 6.24 14.77 -3.08
CA THR A 102 5.20 15.54 -3.76
C THR A 102 4.83 14.87 -5.09
N PRO A 103 3.71 14.13 -5.16
CA PRO A 103 3.25 13.61 -6.44
C PRO A 103 2.81 14.83 -7.22
N ARG A 104 3.28 14.98 -8.46
CA ARG A 104 2.63 15.92 -9.38
C ARG A 104 1.13 15.59 -9.37
N PRO A 105 0.24 16.58 -9.25
CA PRO A 105 -1.19 16.32 -9.26
C PRO A 105 -1.57 15.82 -10.66
N LEU A 106 -1.71 14.51 -10.80
CA LEU A 106 -2.50 13.88 -11.86
C LEU A 106 -3.99 14.01 -11.47
N ASP A 107 -4.44 15.24 -11.25
CA ASP A 107 -5.83 15.59 -10.98
C ASP A 107 -6.60 15.73 -12.32
N ALA A 108 -6.75 14.60 -13.00
CA ALA A 108 -7.59 14.47 -14.19
C ALA A 108 -8.69 13.43 -13.91
N GLY A 109 -9.61 13.78 -13.01
CA GLY A 109 -10.77 12.96 -12.66
C GLY A 109 -10.43 11.84 -11.69
N LEU A 110 -10.76 12.01 -10.41
CA LEU A 110 -10.62 10.98 -9.39
C LEU A 110 -11.64 9.86 -9.65
N VAL A 111 -11.29 8.96 -10.57
CA VAL A 111 -11.85 7.61 -10.57
C VAL A 111 -11.34 6.98 -9.28
N GLU A 112 -12.25 6.74 -8.34
CA GLU A 112 -11.97 5.96 -7.14
C GLU A 112 -11.60 4.53 -7.61
N GLU A 113 -10.32 4.20 -7.53
CA GLU A 113 -9.84 2.87 -7.89
C GLU A 113 -10.13 1.92 -6.72
N ASP A 114 -11.05 0.98 -6.92
CA ASP A 114 -11.33 -0.07 -5.93
C ASP A 114 -10.29 -1.20 -6.05
N TYR A 115 -9.45 -1.34 -5.03
CA TYR A 115 -8.41 -2.36 -4.92
C TYR A 115 -8.85 -3.61 -4.16
N GLU A 116 -10.02 -3.62 -3.53
CA GLU A 116 -10.47 -4.75 -2.70
C GLU A 116 -11.13 -5.86 -3.52
N GLY A 117 -11.75 -5.52 -4.64
CA GLY A 117 -12.34 -6.49 -5.57
C GLY A 117 -11.35 -7.08 -6.58
N LEU A 118 -10.13 -6.53 -6.67
CA LEU A 118 -9.10 -7.01 -7.60
C LEU A 118 -8.52 -8.34 -7.12
N GLU A 119 -8.41 -9.30 -8.03
CA GLU A 119 -7.69 -10.53 -7.73
C GLU A 119 -6.22 -10.21 -7.40
N TYR A 120 -5.57 -11.11 -6.65
CA TYR A 120 -4.18 -10.93 -6.22
C TYR A 120 -3.23 -10.61 -7.38
N SER A 121 -3.44 -11.22 -8.55
CA SER A 121 -2.65 -10.95 -9.75
C SER A 121 -2.82 -9.52 -10.26
N ASP A 122 -3.99 -8.92 -10.07
CA ASP A 122 -4.38 -7.75 -10.84
C ASP A 122 -3.87 -6.47 -10.18
N TYR A 123 -3.90 -6.39 -8.85
CA TYR A 123 -3.33 -5.24 -8.14
C TYR A 123 -1.79 -5.27 -8.13
N LEU A 124 -1.15 -6.45 -8.18
CA LEU A 124 0.31 -6.54 -8.23
C LEU A 124 0.92 -5.89 -9.48
N HIS A 125 0.19 -5.92 -10.60
CA HIS A 125 0.61 -5.31 -11.85
C HIS A 125 0.09 -3.88 -12.02
N ASN A 126 -0.64 -3.34 -11.03
CA ASN A 126 -1.11 -1.97 -11.10
C ASN A 126 0.10 -1.02 -10.96
N PRO A 127 0.31 -0.07 -11.89
CA PRO A 127 1.44 0.85 -11.86
C PRO A 127 1.56 1.64 -10.54
N ARG A 128 0.44 1.99 -9.90
CA ARG A 128 0.43 2.70 -8.60
C ARG A 128 0.90 1.82 -7.46
N PHE A 129 0.55 0.53 -7.48
CA PHE A 129 1.08 -0.44 -6.54
C PHE A 129 2.58 -0.69 -6.77
N MET A 130 2.99 -0.94 -8.02
CA MET A 130 4.39 -1.20 -8.39
C MET A 130 5.33 -0.02 -8.11
N THR A 131 4.81 1.21 -8.16
CA THR A 131 5.55 2.44 -7.82
C THR A 131 5.53 2.76 -6.32
N GLY A 132 4.81 1.98 -5.52
CA GLY A 132 4.67 2.19 -4.07
C GLY A 132 3.79 3.38 -3.69
N GLN A 133 2.93 3.86 -4.61
CA GLN A 133 1.98 4.94 -4.35
C GLN A 133 0.72 4.44 -3.63
N VAL A 134 0.42 3.15 -3.72
CA VAL A 134 -0.73 2.51 -3.06
C VAL A 134 -0.24 1.39 -2.16
N PHE A 135 -0.77 1.35 -0.94
CA PHE A 135 -0.55 0.28 0.02
C PHE A 135 -1.84 -0.52 0.20
N VAL A 136 -1.79 -1.82 -0.06
CA VAL A 136 -2.96 -2.71 0.05
C VAL A 136 -2.91 -3.45 1.40
N PRO A 137 -3.91 -3.30 2.28
CA PRO A 137 -3.91 -3.94 3.60
C PRO A 137 -3.89 -5.47 3.59
N SER A 138 -4.31 -6.11 2.48
CA SER A 138 -4.30 -7.58 2.33
C SER A 138 -2.92 -8.20 2.53
N VAL A 139 -1.84 -7.43 2.29
CA VAL A 139 -0.45 -7.84 2.55
C VAL A 139 -0.25 -8.18 4.04
N LEU A 140 -0.95 -7.49 4.95
CA LEU A 140 -0.88 -7.76 6.39
C LEU A 140 -1.55 -9.08 6.76
N THR A 141 -2.66 -9.43 6.09
CA THR A 141 -3.32 -10.73 6.24
C THR A 141 -2.39 -11.85 5.76
N GLY A 142 -1.72 -11.66 4.62
CA GLY A 142 -0.71 -12.58 4.11
C GLY A 142 0.47 -12.75 5.07
N LEU A 143 0.93 -11.65 5.68
CA LEU A 143 1.95 -11.69 6.73
C LEU A 143 1.46 -12.47 7.94
N ALA A 144 0.26 -12.20 8.45
CA ALA A 144 -0.31 -12.92 9.60
C ALA A 144 -0.41 -14.43 9.34
N ALA A 145 -0.90 -14.84 8.16
CA ALA A 145 -0.92 -16.25 7.77
C ALA A 145 0.50 -16.85 7.71
N GLY A 146 1.46 -16.12 7.15
CA GLY A 146 2.87 -16.54 7.10
C GLY A 146 3.49 -16.75 8.49
N THR A 147 3.02 -16.02 9.50
CA THR A 147 3.55 -16.11 10.87
C THR A 147 3.13 -17.38 11.60
N VAL A 148 2.06 -18.04 11.14
CA VAL A 148 1.68 -19.38 11.61
C VAL A 148 2.78 -20.40 11.29
N TYR A 149 3.43 -20.25 10.14
CA TYR A 149 4.52 -21.13 9.72
C TYR A 149 5.90 -20.65 10.21
N ASN A 150 6.11 -19.33 10.26
CA ASN A 150 7.36 -18.75 10.71
C ASN A 150 7.12 -17.53 11.61
N PRO A 151 7.08 -17.72 12.94
CA PRO A 151 6.82 -16.62 13.88
C PRO A 151 7.93 -15.56 13.89
N SER A 152 9.15 -15.89 13.43
CA SER A 152 10.24 -14.92 13.33
C SER A 152 9.99 -13.82 12.30
N LEU A 153 9.05 -14.03 11.36
CA LEU A 153 8.66 -13.01 10.39
C LEU A 153 8.10 -11.75 11.04
N VAL A 154 7.34 -11.87 12.14
CA VAL A 154 6.82 -10.69 12.86
C VAL A 154 7.97 -9.85 13.40
N VAL A 155 8.93 -10.50 14.06
CA VAL A 155 10.09 -9.85 14.67
C VAL A 155 10.95 -9.21 13.58
N LEU A 156 11.20 -9.95 12.49
CA LEU A 156 11.96 -9.43 11.35
C LEU A 156 11.30 -8.20 10.73
N VAL A 157 10.01 -8.25 10.42
CA VAL A 157 9.28 -7.11 9.83
C VAL A 157 9.25 -5.94 10.79
N ARG A 158 9.04 -6.18 12.09
CA ARG A 158 9.09 -5.15 13.13
C ARG A 158 10.43 -4.44 13.16
N GLU A 159 11.54 -5.18 13.17
CA GLU A 159 12.88 -4.60 13.19
C GLU A 159 13.24 -3.93 11.86
N LEU A 160 12.77 -4.47 10.73
CA LEU A 160 12.94 -3.86 9.41
C LEU A 160 12.21 -2.50 9.30
N LEU A 161 11.04 -2.37 9.90
CA LEU A 161 10.27 -1.11 9.94
C LEU A 161 10.92 -0.05 10.83
N LYS A 162 11.68 -0.45 11.85
CA LYS A 162 12.46 0.47 12.69
C LYS A 162 13.83 0.80 12.10
N ALA A 163 14.37 -0.10 11.29
CA ALA A 163 15.68 0.09 10.69
C ALA A 163 15.67 1.30 9.75
N PRO A 164 16.67 2.20 9.85
CA PRO A 164 16.80 3.28 8.88
C PRO A 164 16.99 2.70 7.48
N MET A 165 16.24 3.17 6.49
CA MET A 165 16.40 2.77 5.09
C MET A 165 17.04 3.91 4.31
N LEU A 166 18.03 3.58 3.49
CA LEU A 166 18.72 4.54 2.63
C LEU A 166 18.44 4.23 1.17
N LEU A 167 18.22 5.26 0.37
CA LEU A 167 18.11 5.16 -1.07
C LEU A 167 19.35 5.78 -1.70
N LEU A 168 20.30 4.95 -2.13
CA LEU A 168 21.60 5.40 -2.64
C LEU A 168 21.60 5.50 -4.17
N PRO A 169 22.04 6.62 -4.77
CA PRO A 169 22.26 6.68 -6.21
C PRO A 169 23.45 5.82 -6.62
N VAL A 170 23.37 5.20 -7.80
CA VAL A 170 24.47 4.40 -8.35
C VAL A 170 25.60 5.33 -8.82
N PRO A 171 26.86 5.14 -8.39
CA PRO A 171 27.98 5.95 -8.86
C PRO A 171 28.27 5.68 -10.34
N ARG A 172 28.81 6.67 -11.06
CA ARG A 172 29.08 6.58 -12.51
C ARG A 172 29.98 5.41 -12.89
N ASP A 173 30.96 5.07 -12.05
CA ASP A 173 31.91 3.99 -12.29
C ASP A 173 31.29 2.58 -12.21
N TRP A 174 30.05 2.51 -11.71
CA TRP A 174 29.28 1.27 -11.56
C TRP A 174 28.23 1.07 -12.65
N GLU A 175 28.15 1.97 -13.63
CA GLU A 175 27.30 1.78 -14.80
C GLU A 175 27.70 0.48 -15.53
N ARG A 176 26.71 -0.33 -15.92
CA ARG A 176 26.85 -1.62 -16.62
C ARG A 176 27.55 -2.74 -15.82
N ARG A 177 27.88 -2.54 -14.55
CA ARG A 177 28.33 -3.64 -13.69
C ARG A 177 27.16 -4.46 -13.20
N THR A 178 27.44 -5.69 -12.75
CA THR A 178 26.39 -6.57 -12.24
C THR A 178 25.93 -6.14 -10.84
N TYR A 179 24.66 -6.35 -10.53
CA TYR A 179 24.12 -6.06 -9.19
C TYR A 179 24.85 -6.83 -8.09
N ALA A 180 25.31 -8.06 -8.37
CA ALA A 180 26.07 -8.87 -7.43
C ALA A 180 27.40 -8.20 -7.02
N GLU A 181 28.15 -7.66 -7.99
CA GLU A 181 29.40 -6.94 -7.71
C GLU A 181 29.15 -5.65 -6.94
N PHE A 182 28.09 -4.91 -7.31
CA PHE A 182 27.71 -3.66 -6.65
C PHE A 182 27.29 -3.91 -5.19
N SER A 183 26.48 -4.94 -4.96
CA SER A 183 26.05 -5.37 -3.63
C SER A 183 27.23 -5.79 -2.76
N ALA A 184 28.16 -6.58 -3.32
CA ALA A 184 29.38 -6.98 -2.62
C ALA A 184 30.28 -5.78 -2.26
N TRP A 185 30.38 -4.79 -3.16
CA TRP A 185 31.11 -3.55 -2.88
C TRP A 185 30.45 -2.72 -1.79
N LEU A 186 29.12 -2.54 -1.81
CA LEU A 186 28.39 -1.84 -0.75
C LEU A 186 28.62 -2.48 0.62
N LEU A 187 28.63 -3.81 0.66
CA LEU A 187 28.87 -4.55 1.90
C LEU A 187 30.32 -4.39 2.38
N ARG A 188 31.31 -4.47 1.49
CA ARG A 188 32.73 -4.37 1.86
C ARG A 188 33.17 -2.96 2.23
N GLU A 189 32.83 -1.97 1.42
CA GLU A 189 33.34 -0.60 1.57
C GLU A 189 32.49 0.24 2.52
N ARG A 190 31.18 -0.01 2.59
CA ARG A 190 30.25 0.82 3.35
C ARG A 190 29.56 0.07 4.48
N ASN A 191 29.75 -1.25 4.57
CA ASN A 191 29.02 -2.10 5.51
C ASN A 191 27.48 -1.97 5.37
N VAL A 192 27.01 -1.77 4.13
CA VAL A 192 25.59 -1.56 3.81
C VAL A 192 25.04 -2.77 3.05
N ILE A 193 23.84 -3.23 3.41
CA ILE A 193 23.15 -4.34 2.73
C ILE A 193 22.16 -3.78 1.71
N SER A 194 22.31 -4.14 0.43
CA SER A 194 21.35 -3.79 -0.62
C SER A 194 20.14 -4.74 -0.63
N VAL A 195 18.93 -4.21 -0.55
CA VAL A 195 17.67 -4.97 -0.52
C VAL A 195 17.01 -5.04 -1.90
N GLY A 196 17.04 -3.94 -2.64
CA GLY A 196 16.37 -3.84 -3.93
C GLY A 196 16.83 -2.65 -4.76
N ILE A 197 16.38 -2.63 -6.00
CA ILE A 197 16.67 -1.56 -6.96
C ILE A 197 15.39 -0.78 -7.23
N PHE A 198 15.48 0.54 -7.20
CA PHE A 198 14.46 1.48 -7.63
C PHE A 198 14.86 2.04 -8.99
N ARG A 199 14.19 1.59 -10.05
CA ARG A 199 14.58 1.81 -11.44
C ARG A 199 13.47 2.49 -12.23
N SER A 200 13.83 3.43 -13.11
CA SER A 200 12.86 4.08 -13.99
C SER A 200 12.37 3.14 -15.10
N SER A 201 11.12 3.29 -15.52
CA SER A 201 10.51 2.54 -16.62
C SER A 201 11.36 2.62 -17.90
N GLN A 202 11.81 3.82 -18.26
CA GLN A 202 12.70 4.02 -19.41
C GLN A 202 14.02 3.26 -19.29
N ALA A 203 14.62 3.17 -18.10
CA ALA A 203 15.85 2.41 -17.90
C ALA A 203 15.61 0.89 -17.98
N ALA A 204 14.40 0.43 -17.63
CA ALA A 204 14.01 -0.96 -17.86
C ALA A 204 13.86 -1.27 -19.36
N ASP A 205 13.24 -0.37 -20.13
CA ASP A 205 12.97 -0.55 -21.55
C ASP A 205 14.21 -0.36 -22.44
N ALA A 206 15.09 0.57 -22.06
CA ALA A 206 16.32 0.88 -22.80
C ALA A 206 17.26 -0.33 -22.92
N GLY A 207 17.19 -1.29 -22.00
CA GLY A 207 18.17 -2.38 -21.93
C GLY A 207 19.60 -1.86 -21.72
N PRO A 208 20.64 -2.66 -22.01
CA PRO A 208 22.04 -2.29 -21.73
C PRO A 208 22.60 -1.15 -22.60
N TYR A 209 21.94 -0.80 -23.71
CA TYR A 209 22.46 0.14 -24.70
C TYR A 209 21.49 1.26 -25.09
N GLY A 210 20.26 1.27 -24.56
CA GLY A 210 19.28 2.27 -24.92
C GLY A 210 19.61 3.64 -24.29
N ARG A 211 19.27 4.70 -25.02
CA ARG A 211 19.34 6.07 -24.51
C ARG A 211 18.08 6.36 -23.70
N ILE A 212 18.27 6.92 -22.51
CA ILE A 212 17.18 7.35 -21.63
C ILE A 212 16.78 8.78 -22.03
N ASP A 213 15.50 8.99 -22.34
CA ASP A 213 14.97 10.33 -22.59
C ASP A 213 14.53 10.98 -21.27
N LEU A 214 15.43 11.78 -20.70
CA LEU A 214 15.23 12.48 -19.43
C LEU A 214 14.01 13.42 -19.42
N LEU A 215 13.46 13.79 -20.58
CA LEU A 215 12.30 14.68 -20.68
C LEU A 215 10.97 13.94 -20.62
N ALA A 216 10.94 12.66 -21.03
CA ALA A 216 9.71 11.89 -21.00
C ALA A 216 9.33 11.52 -19.55
N PRO A 217 8.04 11.56 -19.19
CA PRO A 217 7.59 11.18 -17.86
C PRO A 217 8.00 9.74 -17.56
N THR A 218 8.65 9.52 -16.42
CA THR A 218 9.10 8.19 -15.98
C THR A 218 8.39 7.79 -14.70
N LEU A 219 7.95 6.53 -14.68
CA LEU A 219 7.55 5.86 -13.45
C LEU A 219 8.76 5.13 -12.87
N PHE A 220 8.84 5.03 -11.56
CA PHE A 220 9.91 4.29 -10.89
C PHE A 220 9.34 3.03 -10.25
N TYR A 221 9.93 1.88 -10.58
CA TYR A 221 9.51 0.58 -10.09
C TYR A 221 10.54 0.01 -9.12
N THR A 222 10.03 -0.74 -8.14
CA THR A 222 10.86 -1.44 -7.16
C THR A 222 11.09 -2.89 -7.58
N TYR A 223 12.36 -3.28 -7.68
CA TYR A 223 12.81 -4.65 -7.94
C TYR A 223 13.44 -5.20 -6.67
N THR A 224 12.74 -6.10 -5.98
CA THR A 224 13.22 -6.76 -4.77
C THR A 224 14.08 -7.97 -5.13
N ALA A 225 15.27 -8.09 -4.52
CA ALA A 225 16.20 -9.20 -4.75
C ALA A 225 16.44 -9.56 -6.24
N PRO A 226 16.82 -8.59 -7.09
CA PRO A 226 17.00 -8.84 -8.52
C PRO A 226 18.14 -9.86 -8.77
N PRO A 227 18.08 -10.65 -9.86
CA PRO A 227 19.09 -11.67 -10.16
C PRO A 227 20.51 -11.10 -10.28
N GLY A 228 21.36 -11.33 -9.26
CA GLY A 228 22.62 -10.61 -9.09
C GLY A 228 23.56 -10.60 -10.30
N LYS A 229 23.69 -11.70 -11.03
CA LYS A 229 24.57 -11.80 -12.22
C LYS A 229 23.93 -11.35 -13.53
N LYS A 230 22.60 -11.31 -13.62
CA LYS A 230 21.87 -10.97 -14.84
C LYS A 230 21.43 -9.52 -14.87
N THR A 231 21.25 -8.90 -13.70
CA THR A 231 20.85 -7.51 -13.58
C THR A 231 22.06 -6.60 -13.68
N LEU A 232 22.11 -5.82 -14.75
CA LEU A 232 23.10 -4.76 -14.93
C LEU A 232 22.60 -3.47 -14.28
N MET A 233 23.49 -2.75 -13.62
CA MET A 233 23.21 -1.47 -12.97
C MET A 233 23.20 -0.34 -14.00
N VAL A 234 22.23 0.55 -13.91
CA VAL A 234 22.10 1.75 -14.76
C VAL A 234 22.36 3.00 -13.91
N GLN A 235 22.94 4.05 -14.49
CA GLN A 235 23.26 5.28 -13.77
C GLN A 235 22.03 5.94 -13.11
N SER A 236 20.85 5.80 -13.72
CA SER A 236 19.59 6.32 -13.19
C SER A 236 19.00 5.49 -12.06
N ASP A 237 19.54 4.30 -11.81
CA ASP A 237 19.05 3.45 -10.73
C ASP A 237 19.38 4.05 -9.37
N ARG A 238 18.50 3.75 -8.41
CA ARG A 238 18.76 3.97 -7.00
C ARG A 238 18.64 2.63 -6.29
N VAL A 239 19.46 2.39 -5.27
CA VAL A 239 19.46 1.12 -4.55
C VAL A 239 18.96 1.34 -3.14
N LEU A 240 17.93 0.58 -2.77
CA LEU A 240 17.38 0.54 -1.43
C LEU A 240 18.31 -0.29 -0.56
N CYS A 241 18.74 0.30 0.56
CA CYS A 241 19.84 -0.18 1.36
C CYS A 241 19.51 -0.09 2.86
N VAL A 242 19.97 -1.08 3.62
CA VAL A 242 19.96 -1.07 5.09
C VAL A 242 21.37 -0.74 5.57
N PRO A 243 21.61 0.43 6.17
CA PRO A 243 22.88 0.77 6.77
C PRO A 243 23.08 0.00 8.08
N PRO A 244 24.32 -0.07 8.58
CA PRO A 244 24.58 -0.67 9.88
C PRO A 244 23.95 0.19 10.98
N THR A 245 23.32 -0.46 11.96
CA THR A 245 22.83 0.25 13.15
C THR A 245 24.04 0.87 13.86
N PRO A 246 24.04 2.19 14.13
CA PRO A 246 25.13 2.80 14.88
C PRO A 246 25.22 2.14 16.25
N PRO A 247 26.44 1.92 16.79
CA PRO A 247 26.58 1.37 18.12
C PRO A 247 25.90 2.32 19.11
N THR A 248 24.96 1.80 19.90
CA THR A 248 24.36 2.57 21.00
C THR A 248 25.50 2.97 21.95
N PRO A 249 25.71 4.28 22.24
CA PRO A 249 26.69 4.67 23.23
C PRO A 249 26.32 4.01 24.56
N GLN A 250 27.23 3.19 25.09
CA GLN A 250 27.09 2.54 26.40
C GLN A 250 27.32 3.53 27.53
#